data_AF-G3Y086-F1
#
_entry.id   AF-G3Y086-F1
#
_cell.length_a   1.000
_cell.length_b   1.000
_cell.length_c   1.000
_cell.angle_alpha   90.00
_cell.angle_beta   90.00
_cell.angle_gamma   90.00
#
_symmetry.space_group_name_H-M   'P 1'
#
loop_
_entity.id
_entity.type
_entity.pdbx_description
1 polymer ?
#
loop_
_entity_poly.entity_id
_entity_poly.type
_entity_poly.pdbx_seq_one_letter_code
_entity_poly.pdbx_strand_id
1 'polypeptide(L)'
;MSVSSTKDPLDGISGELASSGGGAFKATLLFFMAIACYNVAELVVMVLSTFRRWKGLYFWSLLLSGCAGVLPYTLGFIMKFFTQAPSNLSVTILSIGWWVMVTGQAVVLYSRLHLVICDERILQRVLYMIIANVFLLHVPTTVLTYGSNAVGEEQPAWVIGYNIMEKVQMTGFTIQEIVLSGLYMWETVLMLRICLVRENQKIMYQLIWINIAMLVMDLILLGLEYAS
;
A
#
# COMPACT_ATOMS: atom_id res chain seq x y z
N MET A 1 -50.26 -15.04 6.65
CA MET A 1 -49.37 -14.53 7.71
C MET A 1 -48.01 -15.19 7.52
N SER A 2 -47.01 -14.36 7.23
CA SER A 2 -45.55 -14.57 7.04
C SER A 2 -45.04 -15.83 6.35
N VAL A 3 -44.58 -15.59 5.13
CA VAL A 3 -43.82 -16.44 4.22
C VAL A 3 -42.37 -16.62 4.71
N SER A 4 -41.88 -17.85 4.56
CA SER A 4 -40.49 -18.29 4.68
C SER A 4 -39.54 -17.37 3.89
N SER A 5 -38.59 -16.72 4.58
CA SER A 5 -37.47 -16.05 3.92
C SER A 5 -36.30 -17.02 3.85
N THR A 6 -35.93 -17.31 2.61
CA THR A 6 -34.77 -18.08 2.16
C THR A 6 -33.47 -17.53 2.73
N LYS A 7 -32.62 -18.45 3.17
CA LYS A 7 -31.28 -18.23 3.73
C LYS A 7 -30.33 -17.65 2.69
N ASP A 8 -29.72 -16.54 3.04
CA ASP A 8 -28.60 -15.92 2.33
C ASP A 8 -27.35 -16.81 2.46
N PRO A 9 -26.74 -17.27 1.36
CA PRO A 9 -25.51 -18.06 1.41
C PRO A 9 -24.27 -17.27 1.89
N LEU A 10 -24.35 -15.93 1.92
CA LEU A 10 -23.29 -15.02 2.36
C LEU A 10 -23.42 -14.60 3.84
N ASP A 11 -24.60 -14.74 4.43
CA ASP A 11 -24.81 -14.45 5.86
C ASP A 11 -24.37 -15.63 6.76
N GLY A 12 -24.20 -16.82 6.19
CA GLY A 12 -23.64 -17.98 6.89
C GLY A 12 -22.17 -17.80 7.29
N ILE A 13 -21.35 -17.13 6.48
CA ILE A 13 -19.93 -16.90 6.80
C ILE A 13 -19.76 -15.78 7.85
N SER A 14 -20.66 -14.79 7.87
CA SER A 14 -20.58 -13.67 8.81
C SER A 14 -21.29 -13.96 10.14
N GLY A 15 -22.44 -14.65 10.10
CA GLY A 15 -23.26 -14.98 11.27
C GLY A 15 -22.73 -16.17 12.09
N GLU A 16 -22.17 -17.19 11.45
CA GLU A 16 -21.62 -18.37 12.14
C GLU A 16 -20.20 -18.09 12.70
N LEU A 17 -19.47 -17.13 12.09
CA LEU A 17 -18.16 -16.67 12.56
C LEU A 17 -18.25 -15.66 13.72
N ALA A 18 -19.38 -14.96 13.86
CA ALA A 18 -19.63 -14.05 14.97
C ALA A 18 -19.96 -14.76 16.30
N SER A 19 -20.48 -16.00 16.27
CA SER A 19 -21.04 -16.66 17.45
C SER A 19 -20.09 -17.63 18.18
N SER A 20 -19.07 -18.20 17.52
CA SER A 20 -18.20 -19.20 18.17
C SER A 20 -16.67 -18.95 18.07
N GLY A 21 -16.20 -17.93 17.36
CA GLY A 21 -14.76 -17.64 17.19
C GLY A 21 -14.37 -16.17 16.93
N GLY A 22 -15.34 -15.27 16.77
CA GLY A 22 -15.13 -13.88 16.35
C GLY A 22 -14.35 -13.01 17.34
N GLY A 23 -14.33 -13.36 18.63
CA GLY A 23 -13.54 -12.65 19.64
C GLY A 23 -12.03 -12.81 19.41
N ALA A 24 -11.58 -14.04 19.16
CA ALA A 24 -10.16 -14.33 18.91
C ALA A 24 -9.68 -13.68 17.62
N PHE A 25 -10.45 -13.79 16.53
CA PHE A 25 -10.11 -13.15 15.26
C PHE A 25 -10.05 -11.62 15.37
N LYS A 26 -11.04 -10.98 16.01
CA LYS A 26 -11.03 -9.53 16.25
C LYS A 26 -9.88 -9.11 17.18
N ALA A 27 -9.55 -9.91 18.19
CA ALA A 27 -8.42 -9.66 19.08
C ALA A 27 -7.08 -9.77 18.33
N THR A 28 -6.93 -10.77 17.46
CA THR A 28 -5.75 -10.91 16.59
C THR A 28 -5.61 -9.72 15.64
N LEU A 29 -6.71 -9.27 15.00
CA LEU A 29 -6.71 -8.08 14.16
C LEU A 29 -6.33 -6.82 14.94
N LEU A 30 -6.91 -6.60 16.13
CA LEU A 30 -6.53 -5.49 17.01
C LEU A 30 -5.06 -5.53 17.39
N PHE A 31 -4.53 -6.71 17.69
CA PHE A 31 -3.14 -6.87 18.08
C PHE A 31 -2.20 -6.48 16.93
N PHE A 32 -2.47 -6.95 15.71
CA PHE A 32 -1.69 -6.54 14.53
C PHE A 32 -1.83 -5.05 14.23
N MET A 33 -3.01 -4.46 14.38
CA MET A 33 -3.20 -3.00 14.22
C MET A 33 -2.45 -2.20 15.29
N ALA A 34 -2.43 -2.66 16.53
CA ALA A 34 -1.68 -2.03 17.61
C ALA A 34 -0.17 -2.07 17.33
N ILE A 35 0.34 -3.20 16.84
CA ILE A 35 1.73 -3.32 16.39
C ILE A 35 2.01 -2.38 15.21
N ALA A 36 1.11 -2.30 14.23
CA ALA A 36 1.26 -1.38 13.11
C ALA A 36 1.33 0.08 13.58
N CYS A 37 0.44 0.50 14.48
CA CYS A 37 0.48 1.83 15.08
C CYS A 37 1.78 2.09 15.84
N TYR A 38 2.29 1.10 16.59
CA TYR A 38 3.58 1.22 17.28
C TYR A 38 4.73 1.39 16.29
N ASN A 39 4.80 0.54 15.26
CA ASN A 39 5.84 0.61 14.22
C ASN A 39 5.82 1.97 13.51
N VAL A 40 4.64 2.53 13.25
CA VAL A 40 4.52 3.86 12.66
C VAL A 40 4.99 4.95 13.62
N ALA A 41 4.59 4.89 14.89
CA ALA A 41 5.05 5.84 15.89
C ALA A 41 6.58 5.81 16.05
N GLU A 42 7.17 4.61 16.10
CA GLU A 42 8.61 4.41 16.12
C GLU A 42 9.28 4.98 14.86
N LEU A 43 8.75 4.68 13.67
CA LEU A 43 9.22 5.24 12.40
C LEU A 43 9.21 6.77 12.42
N VAL A 44 8.14 7.40 12.91
CA VAL A 44 8.04 8.85 13.00
C VAL A 44 9.11 9.44 13.90
N VAL A 45 9.30 8.86 15.08
CA VAL A 45 10.34 9.30 16.02
C VAL A 45 11.73 9.11 15.40
N MET A 46 11.98 7.98 14.77
CA MET A 46 13.25 7.67 14.13
C MET A 46 13.55 8.62 12.96
N VAL A 47 12.56 8.94 12.12
CA VAL A 47 12.70 9.89 11.00
C VAL A 47 12.97 11.31 11.52
N LEU A 48 12.22 11.77 12.52
CA LEU A 48 12.43 13.10 13.11
C LEU A 48 13.79 13.22 13.82
N SER A 49 14.27 12.13 14.45
CA SER A 49 15.57 12.08 15.12
C SER A 49 16.75 11.99 14.15
N THR A 50 16.58 11.26 13.04
CA THR A 50 17.65 11.01 12.05
C THR A 50 17.88 12.21 11.13
N PHE A 51 16.84 12.96 10.76
CA PHE A 51 16.96 14.07 9.82
C PHE A 51 17.20 15.42 10.49
N ARG A 52 18.44 15.89 10.43
CA ARG A 52 18.85 17.23 10.92
C ARG A 52 18.52 18.39 9.97
N ARG A 53 18.06 18.11 8.73
CA ARG A 53 17.64 19.12 7.72
C ARG A 53 16.28 18.74 7.11
N TRP A 54 15.28 19.60 7.32
CA TRP A 54 13.85 19.33 7.09
C TRP A 54 13.36 19.71 5.67
N LYS A 55 14.28 19.85 4.70
CA LYS A 55 13.96 20.44 3.39
C LYS A 55 14.15 19.53 2.17
N GLY A 56 14.69 18.32 2.34
CA GLY A 56 14.85 17.40 1.22
C GLY A 56 13.54 16.70 0.86
N LEU A 57 13.25 16.55 -0.44
CA LEU A 57 12.13 15.73 -0.94
C LEU A 57 12.10 14.34 -0.28
N TYR A 58 13.27 13.76 0.01
CA TYR A 58 13.43 12.50 0.75
C TYR A 58 12.75 12.50 2.12
N PHE A 59 12.88 13.57 2.89
CA PHE A 59 12.25 13.68 4.20
C PHE A 59 10.73 13.68 4.07
N TRP A 60 10.21 14.49 3.15
CA TRP A 60 8.77 14.56 2.90
C TRP A 60 8.22 13.26 2.35
N SER A 61 8.89 12.58 1.42
CA SER A 61 8.46 11.28 0.88
C SER A 61 8.42 10.19 1.95
N LEU A 62 9.44 10.13 2.80
CA LEU A 62 9.53 9.13 3.87
C LEU A 62 8.48 9.39 4.96
N LEU A 63 8.28 10.66 5.34
CA LEU A 63 7.27 11.06 6.32
C LEU A 63 5.84 10.87 5.77
N LEU A 64 5.60 11.20 4.50
CA LEU A 64 4.29 11.05 3.88
C LEU A 64 3.93 9.57 3.69
N SER A 65 4.88 8.74 3.25
CA SER A 65 4.65 7.29 3.11
C SER A 65 4.41 6.60 4.45
N GLY A 66 5.26 6.87 5.45
CA GLY A 66 5.17 6.19 6.75
C GLY A 66 4.06 6.74 7.64
N CYS A 67 3.97 8.06 7.75
CA CYS A 67 3.05 8.73 8.68
C CYS A 67 1.68 8.99 8.04
N ALA A 68 1.64 9.48 6.80
CA ALA A 68 0.38 9.85 6.15
C ALA A 68 -0.29 8.70 5.38
N GLY A 69 0.38 7.57 5.13
CA GLY A 69 -0.23 6.38 4.50
C GLY A 69 -0.75 5.39 5.54
N VAL A 70 0.13 4.95 6.44
CA VAL A 70 -0.17 3.83 7.36
C VAL A 70 -1.12 4.25 8.48
N LEU A 71 -1.03 5.49 8.99
CA LEU A 71 -1.95 5.98 10.04
C LEU A 71 -3.41 6.01 9.57
N PRO A 72 -3.78 6.69 8.47
CA PRO A 72 -5.18 6.69 8.03
C PRO A 72 -5.66 5.30 7.58
N TYR A 73 -4.79 4.46 7.02
CA TYR A 73 -5.15 3.07 6.69
C TYR A 73 -5.52 2.27 7.95
N THR A 74 -4.68 2.32 8.99
CA THR A 74 -4.92 1.64 10.27
C THR A 74 -6.14 2.24 10.99
N LEU A 75 -6.32 3.56 10.93
CA LEU A 75 -7.48 4.26 11.50
C LEU A 75 -8.79 3.89 10.78
N GLY A 76 -8.77 3.76 9.45
CA GLY A 76 -9.89 3.31 8.64
C GLY A 76 -10.31 1.87 8.97
N PHE A 77 -9.33 0.99 9.20
CA PHE A 77 -9.58 -0.37 9.67
C PHE A 77 -10.19 -0.42 11.07
N ILE A 78 -9.68 0.39 12.01
CA ILE A 78 -10.25 0.50 13.36
C ILE A 78 -11.70 1.00 13.28
N MET A 79 -11.97 2.04 12.48
CA MET A 79 -13.34 2.55 12.31
C MET A 79 -14.28 1.52 11.67
N LYS A 80 -13.83 0.77 10.67
CA LYS A 80 -14.65 -0.23 9.96
C LYS A 80 -15.01 -1.45 10.83
N PHE A 81 -14.11 -1.88 11.71
CA PHE A 81 -14.29 -3.08 12.54
C PHE A 81 -14.80 -2.81 13.95
N PHE A 82 -14.54 -1.62 14.52
CA PHE A 82 -14.85 -1.29 15.92
C PHE A 82 -15.90 -0.19 16.11
N THR A 83 -16.37 0.46 15.04
CA THR A 83 -17.37 1.54 15.16
C THR A 83 -18.51 1.34 14.16
N GLN A 84 -19.76 1.59 14.58
CA GLN A 84 -20.94 1.69 13.70
C GLN A 84 -20.92 3.01 12.91
N ALA A 85 -19.79 3.36 12.31
CA ALA A 85 -19.65 4.53 11.47
C ALA A 85 -20.39 4.29 10.14
N PRO A 86 -20.95 5.34 9.50
CA PRO A 86 -21.58 5.21 8.19
C PRO A 86 -20.56 4.60 7.21
N SER A 87 -20.92 3.48 6.56
CA SER A 87 -20.03 2.65 5.73
C SER A 87 -19.18 3.45 4.74
N ASN A 88 -19.76 4.52 4.20
CA ASN A 88 -19.11 5.43 3.28
C ASN A 88 -17.87 6.12 3.87
N LEU A 89 -17.92 6.60 5.11
CA LEU A 89 -16.83 7.36 5.73
C LEU A 89 -15.62 6.48 6.10
N SER A 90 -15.86 5.22 6.47
CA SER A 90 -14.77 4.26 6.67
C SER A 90 -14.09 3.87 5.36
N VAL A 91 -14.87 3.71 4.28
CA VAL A 91 -14.36 3.41 2.94
C VAL A 91 -13.57 4.58 2.36
N THR A 92 -14.00 5.82 2.60
CA THR A 92 -13.28 7.02 2.14
C THR A 92 -11.89 7.10 2.77
N ILE A 93 -11.80 6.95 4.09
CA ILE A 93 -10.54 7.02 4.85
C ILE A 93 -9.61 5.88 4.46
N LEU A 94 -10.15 4.66 4.29
CA LEU A 94 -9.38 3.50 3.88
C LEU A 94 -8.81 3.67 2.47
N SER A 95 -9.60 4.20 1.54
CA SER A 95 -9.17 4.48 0.17
C SER A 95 -8.07 5.54 0.13
N ILE A 96 -8.22 6.63 0.89
CA ILE A 96 -7.20 7.69 0.99
C ILE A 96 -5.91 7.12 1.61
N GLY A 97 -6.02 6.36 2.69
CA GLY A 97 -4.86 5.72 3.33
C GLY A 97 -4.12 4.78 2.38
N TRP A 98 -4.86 3.97 1.62
CA TRP A 98 -4.30 3.09 0.59
C TRP A 98 -3.58 3.88 -0.51
N TRP A 99 -4.19 4.93 -1.05
CA TRP A 99 -3.58 5.78 -2.07
C TRP A 99 -2.26 6.38 -1.59
N VAL A 100 -2.26 6.94 -0.38
CA VAL A 100 -1.06 7.56 0.19
C VAL A 100 0.00 6.51 0.52
N MET A 101 -0.38 5.32 0.97
CA MET A 101 0.54 4.21 1.24
C MET A 101 1.21 3.72 -0.05
N VAL A 102 0.44 3.37 -1.08
CA VAL A 102 0.97 2.83 -2.35
C VAL A 102 1.79 3.89 -3.10
N THR A 103 1.26 5.11 -3.22
CA THR A 103 1.99 6.22 -3.86
C THR A 103 3.24 6.58 -3.05
N GLY A 104 3.13 6.56 -1.71
CA GLY A 104 4.24 6.81 -0.80
C GLY A 104 5.40 5.84 -1.01
N GLN A 105 5.12 4.54 -1.09
CA GLN A 105 6.14 3.52 -1.34
C GLN A 105 6.87 3.76 -2.67
N ALA A 106 6.14 3.98 -3.75
CA ALA A 106 6.72 4.30 -5.06
C ALA A 106 7.61 5.54 -5.02
N VAL A 107 7.18 6.59 -4.31
CA VAL A 107 7.92 7.84 -4.17
C VAL A 107 9.15 7.67 -3.26
N VAL A 108 9.12 6.78 -2.26
CA VAL A 108 10.30 6.42 -1.46
C VAL A 108 11.37 5.75 -2.32
N LEU A 109 10.99 4.79 -3.17
CA LEU A 109 11.91 4.19 -4.14
C LEU A 109 12.48 5.24 -5.09
N TYR A 110 11.63 6.11 -5.64
CA TYR A 110 12.04 7.23 -6.48
C TYR A 110 13.04 8.17 -5.76
N SER A 111 12.81 8.48 -4.49
CA SER A 111 13.68 9.36 -3.73
C SER A 111 15.06 8.74 -3.49
N ARG A 112 15.14 7.43 -3.28
CA ARG A 112 16.40 6.68 -3.22
C ARG A 112 17.09 6.66 -4.59
N LEU A 113 16.32 6.47 -5.65
CA LEU A 113 16.82 6.50 -7.02
C LEU A 113 17.41 7.87 -7.38
N HIS A 114 16.76 8.96 -6.98
CA HIS A 114 17.25 10.33 -7.19
C HIS A 114 18.61 10.60 -6.54
N LEU A 115 18.92 9.94 -5.42
CA LEU A 115 20.21 10.06 -4.75
C LEU A 115 21.34 9.29 -5.47
N VAL A 116 21.00 8.29 -6.28
CA VAL A 116 21.96 7.45 -7.00
C VAL A 116 22.12 7.90 -8.46
N ILE A 117 21.02 8.33 -9.10
CA ILE A 117 20.99 8.79 -10.49
C ILE A 117 21.25 10.31 -10.56
N CYS A 118 22.26 10.72 -11.33
CA CYS A 118 22.50 12.12 -11.64
C CYS A 118 21.69 12.62 -12.87
N ASP A 119 21.19 11.71 -13.72
CA ASP A 119 20.41 12.08 -14.91
C ASP A 119 18.94 12.37 -14.57
N GLU A 120 18.58 13.65 -14.59
CA GLU A 120 17.23 14.13 -14.30
C GLU A 120 16.18 13.65 -15.32
N ARG A 121 16.55 13.31 -16.56
CA ARG A 121 15.58 12.91 -17.59
C ARG A 121 14.97 11.55 -17.31
N ILE A 122 15.80 10.61 -16.88
CA ILE A 122 15.36 9.27 -16.49
C ILE A 122 14.44 9.39 -15.29
N LEU A 123 14.85 10.20 -14.31
CA LEU A 123 14.09 10.44 -13.11
C LEU A 123 12.71 11.06 -13.42
N GLN A 124 12.64 12.09 -14.27
CA GLN A 124 11.37 12.67 -14.70
C GLN A 124 10.45 11.65 -15.38
N ARG A 125 10.98 10.79 -16.25
CA ARG A 125 10.18 9.72 -16.90
C ARG A 125 9.58 8.76 -15.88
N VAL A 126 10.36 8.38 -14.87
CA VAL A 126 9.88 7.53 -13.77
C VAL A 126 8.78 8.22 -12.98
N LEU A 127 8.94 9.52 -12.67
CA LEU A 127 7.91 10.29 -11.99
C LEU A 127 6.61 10.35 -12.81
N TYR A 128 6.71 10.61 -14.11
CA TYR A 128 5.55 10.59 -15.00
C TYR A 128 4.87 9.22 -15.05
N MET A 129 5.62 8.13 -15.03
CA MET A 129 5.07 6.77 -14.94
C MET A 129 4.29 6.57 -13.63
N ILE A 130 4.85 6.97 -12.48
CA ILE A 130 4.18 6.87 -11.18
C ILE A 130 2.89 7.68 -11.18
N ILE A 131 2.93 8.93 -11.64
CA ILE A 131 1.75 9.81 -11.71
C ILE A 131 0.67 9.21 -12.64
N ALA A 132 1.07 8.71 -13.81
CA ALA A 132 0.13 8.09 -14.75
C ALA A 132 -0.53 6.85 -14.15
N ASN A 133 0.24 5.97 -13.49
CA ASN A 133 -0.31 4.79 -12.82
C ASN A 133 -1.28 5.17 -11.70
N VAL A 134 -0.97 6.21 -10.91
CA VAL A 134 -1.89 6.71 -9.89
C VAL A 134 -3.22 7.08 -10.52
N PHE A 135 -3.23 7.89 -11.58
CA PHE A 135 -4.49 8.28 -12.21
C PHE A 135 -5.21 7.12 -12.91
N LEU A 136 -4.48 6.23 -13.56
CA LEU A 136 -5.05 5.12 -14.33
C LEU A 136 -5.56 3.96 -13.46
N LEU A 137 -4.92 3.71 -12.31
CA LEU A 137 -5.25 2.56 -11.46
C LEU A 137 -6.05 2.99 -10.23
N HIS A 138 -5.68 4.11 -9.59
CA HIS A 138 -6.36 4.52 -8.35
C HIS A 138 -7.75 5.12 -8.61
N VAL A 139 -7.94 5.91 -9.69
CA VAL A 139 -9.25 6.52 -9.96
C VAL A 139 -10.32 5.46 -10.26
N PRO A 140 -10.12 4.50 -11.19
CA PRO A 140 -11.13 3.50 -11.49
C PRO A 140 -11.43 2.57 -10.30
N THR A 141 -10.41 2.22 -9.52
CA THR A 141 -10.59 1.40 -8.31
C THR A 141 -11.46 2.13 -7.29
N THR A 142 -11.20 3.39 -6.96
CA THR A 142 -12.11 4.14 -6.06
C THR A 142 -13.53 4.21 -6.59
N VAL A 143 -13.73 4.51 -7.88
CA VAL A 143 -15.08 4.58 -8.46
C VAL A 143 -15.82 3.25 -8.30
N LEU A 144 -15.13 2.13 -8.53
CA LEU A 144 -15.68 0.79 -8.34
C LEU A 144 -15.92 0.46 -6.86
N THR A 145 -15.04 0.88 -5.95
CA THR A 145 -15.21 0.69 -4.49
C THR A 145 -16.41 1.46 -3.94
N TYR A 146 -16.62 2.71 -4.38
CA TYR A 146 -17.81 3.46 -4.00
C TYR A 146 -19.07 2.89 -4.66
N GLY A 147 -18.97 2.45 -5.92
CA GLY A 147 -20.06 1.79 -6.63
C GLY A 147 -20.54 0.50 -5.94
N SER A 148 -19.61 -0.36 -5.51
CA SER A 148 -19.93 -1.59 -4.79
C SER A 148 -20.48 -1.32 -3.38
N ASN A 149 -20.01 -0.26 -2.70
CA ASN A 149 -20.53 0.12 -1.37
C ASN A 149 -21.91 0.80 -1.41
N ALA A 150 -22.17 1.62 -2.44
CA ALA A 150 -23.41 2.40 -2.54
C ALA A 150 -24.60 1.59 -3.11
N VAL A 151 -24.34 0.61 -3.99
CA VAL A 151 -25.38 -0.17 -4.67
C VAL A 151 -25.63 -1.54 -4.01
N GLY A 152 -24.66 -2.07 -3.25
CA GLY A 152 -24.80 -3.34 -2.54
C GLY A 152 -25.03 -4.54 -3.48
N GLU A 153 -25.54 -5.65 -2.92
CA GLU A 153 -25.76 -6.94 -3.61
C GLU A 153 -26.76 -6.89 -4.79
N GLU A 154 -27.46 -5.76 -4.99
CA GLU A 154 -28.46 -5.63 -6.06
C GLU A 154 -27.88 -5.71 -7.47
N GLN A 155 -26.57 -5.49 -7.63
CA GLN A 155 -25.89 -5.57 -8.93
C GLN A 155 -24.52 -6.28 -8.83
N PRO A 156 -24.47 -7.61 -9.09
CA PRO A 156 -23.23 -8.40 -8.99
C PRO A 156 -22.13 -7.94 -9.97
N ALA A 157 -22.49 -7.17 -11.00
CA ALA A 157 -21.55 -6.58 -11.95
C ALA A 157 -20.52 -5.65 -11.29
N TRP A 158 -20.88 -4.92 -10.22
CA TRP A 158 -19.96 -4.02 -9.51
C TRP A 158 -18.95 -4.79 -8.67
N VAL A 159 -19.37 -5.90 -8.06
CA VAL A 159 -18.48 -6.77 -7.26
C VAL A 159 -17.49 -7.49 -8.16
N ILE A 160 -17.94 -8.01 -9.31
CA ILE A 160 -17.07 -8.63 -10.31
C ILE A 160 -16.08 -7.59 -10.88
N GLY A 161 -16.57 -6.39 -11.19
CA GLY A 161 -15.73 -5.28 -11.66
C GLY A 161 -14.67 -4.88 -10.65
N TYR A 162 -15.02 -4.80 -9.36
CA TYR A 162 -14.07 -4.53 -8.28
C TYR A 162 -12.98 -5.60 -8.20
N ASN A 163 -13.34 -6.89 -8.20
CA ASN A 163 -12.37 -7.99 -8.09
C ASN A 163 -11.39 -8.03 -9.28
N ILE A 164 -11.88 -7.83 -10.51
CA ILE A 164 -11.01 -7.74 -11.69
C ILE A 164 -10.08 -6.53 -11.58
N MET A 165 -10.62 -5.36 -11.20
CA MET A 165 -9.83 -4.15 -11.07
C MET A 165 -8.82 -4.25 -9.93
N GLU A 166 -9.12 -4.97 -8.86
CA GLU A 166 -8.20 -5.24 -7.75
C GLU A 166 -7.01 -6.09 -8.21
N LYS A 167 -7.24 -7.12 -9.03
CA LYS A 167 -6.13 -7.89 -9.63
C LYS A 167 -5.31 -7.04 -10.59
N VAL A 168 -5.96 -6.18 -11.38
CA VAL A 168 -5.29 -5.26 -12.32
C VAL A 168 -4.46 -4.21 -11.58
N GLN A 169 -4.99 -3.58 -10.51
CA GLN A 169 -4.26 -2.58 -9.73
C GLN A 169 -3.01 -3.20 -9.11
N MET A 170 -3.14 -4.38 -8.48
CA MET A 170 -2.03 -5.06 -7.82
C MET A 170 -0.95 -5.42 -8.82
N THR A 171 -1.33 -5.97 -9.98
CA THR A 171 -0.39 -6.28 -11.07
C THR A 171 0.32 -5.03 -11.58
N GLY A 172 -0.43 -3.92 -11.76
CA GLY A 172 0.14 -2.65 -12.21
C GLY A 172 1.16 -2.07 -11.23
N PHE A 173 0.87 -2.12 -9.92
CA PHE A 173 1.81 -1.69 -8.88
C PHE A 173 3.06 -2.58 -8.85
N THR A 174 2.91 -3.91 -8.94
CA THR A 174 4.06 -4.82 -9.01
C THR A 174 4.93 -4.58 -10.24
N ILE A 175 4.34 -4.32 -11.41
CA ILE A 175 5.12 -3.97 -12.61
C ILE A 175 5.90 -2.68 -12.40
N GLN A 176 5.27 -1.67 -11.80
CA GLN A 176 5.94 -0.41 -11.46
C GLN A 176 7.11 -0.62 -10.50
N GLU A 177 6.92 -1.43 -9.45
CA GLU A 177 7.93 -1.83 -8.47
C GLU A 177 9.13 -2.50 -9.16
N ILE A 178 8.87 -3.44 -10.07
CA ILE A 178 9.90 -4.15 -10.84
C ILE A 178 10.69 -3.18 -11.71
N VAL A 179 10.03 -2.25 -12.41
CA VAL A 179 10.69 -1.24 -13.24
C VAL A 179 11.57 -0.32 -12.39
N LEU A 180 11.05 0.17 -11.26
CA LEU A 180 11.80 1.01 -10.32
C LEU A 180 13.01 0.29 -9.73
N SER A 181 12.82 -0.94 -9.27
CA SER A 181 13.87 -1.78 -8.69
C SER A 181 14.94 -2.15 -9.71
N GLY A 182 14.53 -2.52 -10.93
CA GLY A 182 15.45 -2.85 -12.02
C GLY A 182 16.31 -1.66 -12.43
N LEU A 183 15.70 -0.48 -12.58
CA LEU A 183 16.41 0.76 -12.89
C LEU A 183 17.37 1.15 -11.75
N TYR A 184 16.93 1.01 -10.50
CA TYR A 184 17.77 1.24 -9.33
C TYR A 184 19.00 0.32 -9.32
N MET A 185 18.81 -0.97 -9.57
CA MET A 185 19.89 -1.95 -9.60
C MET A 185 20.89 -1.66 -10.73
N TRP A 186 20.40 -1.34 -11.93
CA TRP A 186 21.23 -1.00 -13.08
C TRP A 186 22.19 0.17 -12.78
N GLU A 187 21.64 1.27 -12.30
CA GLU A 187 22.38 2.49 -11.99
C GLU A 187 23.31 2.30 -10.80
N THR A 188 22.89 1.51 -9.82
CA THR A 188 23.74 1.16 -8.69
C THR A 188 24.97 0.34 -9.11
N VAL A 189 24.81 -0.62 -10.03
CA VAL A 189 25.94 -1.39 -10.58
C VAL A 189 26.88 -0.49 -11.39
N LEU A 190 26.33 0.44 -12.17
CA LEU A 190 27.12 1.43 -12.90
C LEU A 190 27.93 2.31 -11.95
N MET A 191 27.29 2.86 -10.91
CA MET A 191 27.94 3.71 -9.91
C MET A 191 28.99 2.93 -9.10
N LEU A 192 28.73 1.65 -8.76
CA LEU A 192 29.69 0.79 -8.08
C LEU A 192 30.94 0.53 -8.93
N ARG A 193 30.78 0.45 -10.25
CA ARG A 193 31.90 0.28 -11.19
C ARG A 193 32.77 1.52 -11.29
N ILE A 194 32.18 2.71 -11.10
CA ILE A 194 32.85 4.01 -11.21
C ILE A 194 33.46 4.46 -9.87
N CYS A 195 32.80 4.21 -8.74
CA CYS A 195 33.26 4.58 -7.40
C CYS A 195 34.03 3.46 -6.69
N LEU A 196 35.36 3.61 -6.61
CA LEU A 196 36.29 2.71 -5.88
C LEU A 196 36.30 2.91 -4.35
N VAL A 197 35.45 3.77 -3.78
CA VAL A 197 35.47 4.07 -2.33
C VAL A 197 34.65 3.05 -1.54
N ARG A 198 35.36 2.15 -0.86
CA ARG A 198 34.86 0.97 -0.13
C ARG A 198 33.80 1.27 0.95
N GLU A 199 33.79 2.47 1.51
CA GLU A 199 32.88 2.85 2.61
C GLU A 199 31.45 3.10 2.13
N ASN A 200 31.28 3.73 0.96
CA ASN A 200 29.97 3.98 0.36
C ASN A 200 29.33 2.70 -0.20
N GLN A 201 30.15 1.70 -0.54
CA GLN A 201 29.66 0.42 -1.08
C GLN A 201 28.77 -0.32 -0.07
N LYS A 202 29.10 -0.29 1.22
CA LYS A 202 28.31 -0.98 2.26
C LYS A 202 26.89 -0.41 2.37
N ILE A 203 26.78 0.92 2.41
CA ILE A 203 25.50 1.62 2.48
C ILE A 203 24.68 1.33 1.21
N MET A 204 25.34 1.36 0.05
CA MET A 204 24.71 1.07 -1.23
C MET A 204 24.20 -0.37 -1.33
N TYR A 205 24.98 -1.37 -0.89
CA TYR A 205 24.53 -2.76 -0.80
C TYR A 205 23.35 -2.93 0.17
N GLN A 206 23.36 -2.23 1.30
CA GLN A 206 22.26 -2.26 2.25
C GLN A 206 20.96 -1.72 1.62
N LEU A 207 21.05 -0.64 0.83
CA LEU A 207 19.90 -0.08 0.11
C LEU A 207 19.37 -1.03 -0.97
N ILE A 208 20.25 -1.70 -1.72
CA ILE A 208 19.87 -2.73 -2.70
C ILE A 208 19.12 -3.88 -2.03
N TRP A 209 19.66 -4.41 -0.92
CA TRP A 209 19.04 -5.54 -0.24
C TRP A 209 17.63 -5.21 0.27
N ILE A 210 17.44 -4.02 0.84
CA ILE A 210 16.12 -3.56 1.28
C ILE A 210 15.16 -3.44 0.09
N ASN A 211 15.63 -2.92 -1.05
CA ASN A 211 14.78 -2.79 -2.24
C ASN A 211 14.37 -4.15 -2.83
N ILE A 212 15.27 -5.12 -2.88
CA ILE A 212 14.95 -6.49 -3.29
C ILE A 212 13.96 -7.14 -2.31
N ALA A 213 14.16 -6.94 -1.01
CA ALA A 213 13.25 -7.48 0.00
C ALA A 213 11.82 -6.93 -0.14
N MET A 214 11.65 -5.63 -0.43
CA MET A 214 10.33 -5.03 -0.70
C MET A 214 9.68 -5.66 -1.94
N LEU A 215 10.41 -5.78 -3.05
CA LEU A 215 9.91 -6.40 -4.28
C LEU A 215 9.46 -7.86 -4.07
N VAL A 216 10.20 -8.64 -3.27
CA VAL A 216 9.79 -10.01 -2.94
C VAL A 216 8.50 -10.02 -2.12
N MET A 217 8.34 -9.11 -1.15
CA MET A 217 7.10 -9.02 -0.38
C MET A 217 5.90 -8.67 -1.26
N ASP A 218 6.05 -7.75 -2.21
CA ASP A 218 4.96 -7.39 -3.12
C ASP A 218 4.59 -8.53 -4.06
N LEU A 219 5.57 -9.32 -4.53
CA LEU A 219 5.30 -10.53 -5.32
C LEU A 219 4.54 -11.60 -4.52
N ILE A 220 4.84 -11.73 -3.22
CA ILE A 220 4.10 -12.62 -2.33
C ILE A 220 2.66 -12.13 -2.18
N LEU A 221 2.44 -10.84 -1.98
CA LEU A 221 1.10 -10.26 -1.89
C LEU A 221 0.31 -10.45 -3.19
N LEU A 222 0.95 -10.23 -4.35
CA LEU A 222 0.33 -10.50 -5.66
C LEU A 222 -0.03 -11.99 -5.79
N GLY A 223 0.88 -12.89 -5.43
CA GLY A 223 0.63 -14.34 -5.49
C GLY A 223 -0.53 -14.78 -4.61
N LEU A 224 -0.67 -14.19 -3.42
CA LEU A 224 -1.80 -14.43 -2.52
C LEU A 224 -3.12 -13.94 -3.12
N GLU A 225 -3.13 -12.74 -3.73
CA GLU A 225 -4.32 -12.15 -4.36
C GLU A 225 -4.84 -12.97 -5.56
N TYR A 226 -3.93 -13.59 -6.31
CA TYR A 226 -4.30 -14.49 -7.41
C TYR A 226 -4.72 -15.88 -6.92
N ALA A 227 -4.29 -16.29 -5.71
CA ALA A 227 -4.65 -17.55 -5.10
C ALA A 227 -6.01 -17.49 -4.38
N SER A 228 -6.47 -16.29 -3.99
CA SER A 228 -7.83 -16.01 -3.50
C SER A 228 -8.85 -15.81 -4.62
#